data_AF-A0A5B6VL71-F1
#
_entry.id   AF-A0A5B6VL71-F1
#
_cell.length_a   1.000
_cell.length_b   1.000
_cell.length_c   1.000
_cell.angle_alpha   90.00
_cell.angle_beta   90.00
_cell.angle_gamma   90.00
#
_symmetry.space_group_name_H-M   'P 1'
#
loop_
_entity.id
_entity.type
_entity.pdbx_description
1 polymer ?
#
loop_
_entity_poly.entity_id
_entity_poly.type
_entity_poly.pdbx_seq_one_letter_code
_entity_poly.pdbx_strand_id
1 'polypeptide(L)'
;MTANWSFTGDMADSLSKLTLNLKEWNKQVYGQITTKKRHIVRKIANIQNRMDLSSSNRLAQVDLILRQELENVLHHEELLWKQKARCDWLYLGDCNTKFFHSRTLQRKKTIEAEANMFFQKLYGECLSSIVDLPPRKFP
;
A
#
# COMPACT_ATOMS: atom_id res chain seq x y z
N MET A 1 -4.69 8.07 -29.43
CA MET A 1 -3.51 8.11 -28.56
C MET A 1 -2.47 8.98 -29.23
N THR A 2 -2.44 10.27 -28.91
CA THR A 2 -1.54 11.24 -29.56
C THR A 2 -0.18 11.23 -28.87
N ALA A 3 0.89 11.14 -29.64
CA ALA A 3 2.26 11.16 -29.15
C ALA A 3 2.54 12.51 -28.46
N ASN A 4 2.51 12.54 -27.13
CA ASN A 4 2.77 13.73 -26.30
C ASN A 4 4.26 14.05 -26.12
N TRP A 5 5.14 13.37 -26.87
CA TRP A 5 6.57 13.62 -26.85
C TRP A 5 7.00 14.29 -28.15
N SER A 6 7.45 15.54 -28.05
CA SER A 6 8.13 16.25 -29.12
C SER A 6 9.51 16.69 -28.63
N PHE A 7 10.56 16.12 -29.24
CA PHE A 7 11.93 16.54 -29.01
C PHE A 7 12.19 17.81 -29.84
N THR A 8 12.31 18.96 -29.18
CA THR A 8 12.47 20.27 -29.85
C THR A 8 13.93 20.74 -29.88
N GLY A 9 14.89 19.83 -29.77
CA GLY A 9 16.33 20.15 -29.84
C GLY A 9 16.96 20.51 -28.49
N ASP A 10 16.17 21.01 -27.53
CA ASP A 10 16.57 21.16 -26.12
C ASP A 10 15.84 20.14 -25.24
N MET A 11 16.63 19.28 -24.60
CA MET A 11 16.15 18.23 -23.71
C MET A 11 15.48 18.79 -22.46
N ALA A 12 15.93 19.94 -21.95
CA ALA A 12 15.36 20.58 -20.77
C ALA A 12 13.94 21.09 -21.03
N ASP A 13 13.73 21.72 -22.19
CA ASP A 13 12.42 22.20 -22.62
C ASP A 13 11.45 21.04 -22.93
N SER A 14 11.92 20.00 -23.60
CA SER A 14 11.10 18.81 -23.87
C SER A 14 10.70 18.08 -22.57
N LEU A 15 11.61 17.97 -21.59
CA LEU A 15 11.29 17.37 -20.29
C LEU A 15 10.32 18.24 -19.48
N SER A 16 10.46 19.56 -19.55
CA SER A 16 9.54 20.51 -18.90
C SER A 16 8.13 20.41 -19.47
N LYS A 17 8.00 20.37 -20.81
CA LYS A 17 6.71 20.16 -21.50
C LYS A 17 6.07 18.82 -21.12
N LEU A 18 6.85 17.74 -21.13
CA LEU A 18 6.34 16.42 -20.71
C LEU A 18 5.86 16.45 -19.24
N THR A 19 6.63 17.07 -18.34
CA THR A 19 6.29 17.18 -16.93
C THR A 19 4.97 17.93 -16.73
N LEU A 20 4.75 19.04 -17.45
CA LEU A 20 3.49 19.78 -17.42
C LEU A 20 2.32 18.92 -17.92
N ASN A 21 2.51 18.23 -19.05
CA ASN A 21 1.49 17.35 -19.62
C ASN A 21 1.13 16.20 -18.65
N LEU A 22 2.11 15.62 -17.96
CA LEU A 22 1.88 14.59 -16.96
C LEU A 22 1.16 15.12 -15.72
N LYS A 23 1.47 16.34 -15.27
CA LYS A 23 0.75 17.00 -14.16
C LYS A 23 -0.71 17.24 -14.52
N GLU A 24 -0.96 17.74 -15.73
CA GLU A 24 -2.32 17.98 -16.21
C GLU A 24 -3.09 16.68 -16.39
N TRP A 25 -2.48 15.65 -16.98
CA TRP A 25 -3.08 14.33 -17.07
C TRP A 25 -3.39 13.73 -15.69
N ASN A 26 -2.47 13.85 -14.72
CA ASN A 26 -2.67 13.41 -13.34
C ASN A 26 -3.85 14.14 -12.70
N LYS A 27 -3.97 15.47 -12.90
CA LYS A 27 -5.11 16.25 -12.42
C LYS A 27 -6.42 15.84 -13.10
N GLN A 28 -6.41 15.59 -14.40
CA GLN A 28 -7.59 15.16 -15.14
C GLN A 28 -8.03 13.76 -14.71
N VAL A 29 -7.12 12.82 -14.51
CA VAL A 29 -7.48 11.45 -14.15
C VAL A 29 -7.82 11.33 -12.66
N TYR A 30 -6.97 11.85 -11.77
CA TYR A 30 -7.08 11.63 -10.33
C TYR A 30 -7.69 12.81 -9.57
N GLY A 31 -7.50 14.04 -10.07
CA GLY A 31 -8.10 15.24 -9.49
C GLY A 31 -9.63 15.25 -9.61
N GLN A 32 -10.18 14.62 -10.65
CA GLN A 32 -11.62 14.42 -10.81
C GLN A 32 -12.21 13.55 -9.70
N ILE A 33 -11.55 12.45 -9.32
CA ILE A 33 -12.02 11.54 -8.24
C ILE A 33 -12.11 12.29 -6.91
N THR A 34 -11.04 13.00 -6.54
CA THR A 34 -10.99 13.76 -5.27
C THR A 34 -12.03 14.89 -5.26
N THR A 35 -12.19 15.59 -6.39
CA THR A 35 -13.17 16.68 -6.52
C THR A 35 -14.60 16.15 -6.45
N LYS A 36 -14.89 15.04 -7.12
CA LYS A 36 -16.19 14.38 -7.13
C LYS A 36 -16.56 13.88 -5.74
N LYS A 37 -15.65 13.20 -5.03
CA LYS A 37 -15.82 12.78 -3.63
C LYS A 37 -16.22 13.96 -2.74
N ARG A 38 -15.45 15.04 -2.79
CA ARG A 38 -15.71 16.25 -1.99
C ARG A 38 -17.06 16.89 -2.30
N HIS A 39 -17.46 16.90 -3.57
CA HIS A 39 -18.77 17.41 -4.00
C HIS A 39 -19.92 16.58 -3.42
N ILE A 40 -19.83 15.26 -3.54
CA ILE A 40 -20.87 14.34 -3.04
C ILE A 40 -20.98 14.44 -1.51
N VAL A 41 -19.85 14.46 -0.78
CA VAL A 41 -19.85 14.62 0.69
C VAL A 41 -20.53 15.91 1.12
N ARG A 42 -20.28 17.04 0.43
CA ARG A 42 -20.95 18.31 0.73
C ARG A 42 -22.45 18.28 0.43
N LYS A 43 -22.87 17.57 -0.62
CA LYS A 43 -24.29 17.38 -0.93
C LYS A 43 -24.98 16.56 0.13
N ILE A 44 -24.39 15.44 0.56
CA ILE A 44 -24.90 14.60 1.65
C ILE A 44 -25.06 15.45 2.92
N ALA A 45 -24.02 16.21 3.31
CA ALA A 45 -24.11 17.08 4.48
C ALA A 45 -25.24 18.12 4.37
N ASN A 46 -25.43 18.73 3.19
CA ASN A 46 -26.55 19.65 2.96
C ASN A 46 -27.92 18.96 3.08
N ILE A 47 -28.07 17.75 2.56
CA ILE A 47 -29.34 17.02 2.63
C ILE A 47 -29.62 16.58 4.05
N GLN A 48 -28.63 16.07 4.77
CA GLN A 48 -28.77 15.72 6.18
C GLN A 48 -29.22 16.92 7.02
N ASN A 49 -28.56 18.07 6.86
CA ASN A 49 -28.95 19.31 7.55
C ASN A 49 -30.41 19.73 7.24
N ARG A 50 -30.89 19.49 6.02
CA ARG A 50 -32.28 19.78 5.64
C ARG A 50 -33.27 18.76 6.21
N MET A 51 -32.87 17.49 6.31
CA MET A 51 -33.69 16.44 6.92
C MET A 51 -33.86 16.67 8.43
N ASP A 52 -32.82 17.18 9.11
CA ASP A 52 -32.89 17.51 10.54
C ASP A 52 -33.93 18.62 10.84
N LEU A 53 -34.20 19.50 9.86
CA LEU A 53 -35.20 20.56 9.95
C LEU A 53 -36.60 20.12 9.49
N SER A 54 -36.68 19.14 8.60
CA SER A 54 -37.95 18.63 8.05
C SER A 54 -37.75 17.23 7.46
N SER A 55 -38.30 16.22 8.15
CA SER A 55 -38.32 14.84 7.65
C SER A 55 -39.16 14.74 6.37
N SER A 56 -38.49 14.56 5.24
CA SER A 56 -39.12 14.37 3.92
C SER A 56 -38.63 13.07 3.31
N ASN A 57 -39.55 12.19 2.94
CA ASN A 57 -39.23 10.90 2.33
C ASN A 57 -38.42 11.07 1.02
N ARG A 58 -38.67 12.15 0.27
CA ARG A 58 -37.89 12.51 -0.93
C ARG A 58 -36.44 12.86 -0.60
N LEU A 59 -36.18 13.57 0.50
CA LEU A 59 -34.81 13.90 0.91
C LEU A 59 -34.04 12.63 1.32
N ALA A 60 -34.70 11.72 2.04
CA ALA A 60 -34.11 10.43 2.42
C ALA A 60 -33.73 9.59 1.19
N GLN A 61 -34.58 9.57 0.16
CA GLN A 61 -34.29 8.87 -1.09
C GLN A 61 -33.09 9.47 -1.83
N VAL A 62 -32.96 10.80 -1.87
CA VAL A 62 -31.80 11.47 -2.49
C VAL A 62 -30.53 11.21 -1.67
N ASP A 63 -30.60 11.22 -0.33
CA ASP A 63 -29.46 10.88 0.52
C ASP A 63 -28.94 9.46 0.23
N LEU A 64 -29.84 8.48 0.12
CA LEU A 64 -29.49 7.10 -0.23
C LEU A 64 -28.76 7.01 -1.59
N ILE A 65 -29.27 7.70 -2.61
CA ILE A 65 -28.64 7.73 -3.95
C ILE A 65 -27.24 8.35 -3.89
N LEU A 66 -27.07 9.45 -3.15
CA LEU A 66 -25.76 10.10 -3.01
C LEU A 66 -24.77 9.22 -2.25
N ARG A 67 -25.21 8.46 -1.24
CA ARG A 67 -24.36 7.50 -0.54
C ARG A 67 -23.89 6.37 -1.46
N GLN A 68 -24.77 5.86 -2.33
CA GLN A 68 -24.38 4.88 -3.35
C GLN A 68 -23.39 5.46 -4.36
N GLU A 69 -23.59 6.72 -4.77
CA GLU A 69 -22.62 7.40 -5.65
C GLU A 69 -21.26 7.60 -4.95
N LEU A 70 -21.27 7.94 -3.66
CA LEU A 70 -20.05 8.08 -2.86
C LEU A 70 -19.30 6.77 -2.77
N GLU A 71 -19.98 5.66 -2.50
CA GLU A 71 -19.39 4.33 -2.41
C GLU A 71 -18.67 3.96 -3.71
N ASN A 72 -19.31 4.22 -4.86
CA ASN A 72 -18.68 4.01 -6.16
C ASN A 72 -17.39 4.84 -6.31
N VAL A 73 -17.41 6.12 -5.91
CA VAL A 73 -16.21 6.98 -5.99
C VAL A 73 -15.10 6.49 -5.06
N LEU A 74 -15.45 6.06 -3.85
CA LEU A 74 -14.49 5.49 -2.89
C LEU A 74 -13.88 4.20 -3.42
N HIS A 75 -14.65 3.34 -4.09
CA HIS A 75 -14.12 2.13 -4.72
C HIS A 75 -13.09 2.45 -5.81
N HIS A 76 -13.33 3.47 -6.64
CA HIS A 76 -12.34 3.92 -7.64
C HIS A 76 -11.08 4.47 -6.97
N GLU A 77 -11.22 5.23 -5.89
CA GLU A 77 -10.10 5.73 -5.09
C GLU A 77 -9.30 4.58 -4.45
N GLU A 78 -9.97 3.55 -3.95
CA GLU A 78 -9.33 2.35 -3.39
C GLU A 78 -8.52 1.61 -4.45
N LEU A 79 -9.10 1.36 -5.63
CA LEU A 79 -8.40 0.70 -6.75
C LEU A 79 -7.16 1.50 -7.16
N LEU A 80 -7.27 2.83 -7.21
CA LEU A 80 -6.14 3.71 -7.47
C LEU A 80 -5.03 3.54 -6.43
N TRP A 81 -5.39 3.54 -5.14
CA TRP A 81 -4.40 3.38 -4.07
C TRP A 81 -3.74 2.01 -4.09
N LYS A 82 -4.48 0.95 -4.42
CA LYS A 82 -3.91 -0.39 -4.64
C LYS A 82 -2.89 -0.40 -5.78
N GLN A 83 -3.20 0.26 -6.90
CA GLN A 83 -2.28 0.37 -8.02
C GLN A 83 -1.00 1.13 -7.64
N LYS A 84 -1.13 2.28 -6.96
CA LYS A 84 0.01 3.06 -6.45
C LYS A 84 0.88 2.24 -5.51
N ALA A 85 0.28 1.64 -4.48
CA ALA A 85 1.00 0.82 -3.52
C ALA A 85 1.75 -0.33 -4.20
N ARG A 86 1.17 -0.96 -5.22
CA ARG A 86 1.84 -2.00 -6.01
C ARG A 86 3.01 -1.45 -6.82
N CYS A 87 2.85 -0.31 -7.47
CA CYS A 87 3.95 0.35 -8.19
C CYS A 87 5.09 0.74 -7.24
N ASP A 88 4.75 1.31 -6.09
CA ASP A 88 5.71 1.68 -5.05
C ASP A 88 6.44 0.45 -4.52
N TRP A 89 5.72 -0.64 -4.26
CA TRP A 89 6.31 -1.91 -3.83
C TRP A 89 7.27 -2.49 -4.88
N LEU A 90 6.88 -2.48 -6.16
CA LEU A 90 7.75 -2.94 -7.25
C LEU A 90 8.99 -2.05 -7.42
N TYR A 91 8.85 -0.74 -7.24
CA TYR A 91 9.95 0.23 -7.35
C TYR A 91 10.92 0.14 -6.18
N LEU A 92 10.41 0.06 -4.96
CA LEU A 92 11.20 -0.08 -3.74
C LEU A 92 11.79 -1.49 -3.60
N GLY A 93 11.23 -2.48 -4.30
CA GLY A 93 11.72 -3.85 -4.33
C GLY A 93 11.90 -4.45 -2.93
N ASP A 94 12.92 -5.30 -2.79
CA ASP A 94 13.27 -5.97 -1.54
C ASP A 94 14.30 -5.16 -0.71
N CYS A 95 14.15 -3.83 -0.65
CA CYS A 95 14.94 -2.98 0.24
C CYS A 95 14.79 -3.35 1.74
N ASN A 96 13.91 -4.30 2.05
CA ASN A 96 13.72 -4.88 3.37
C ASN A 96 14.55 -6.16 3.62
N THR A 97 15.32 -6.64 2.64
CA THR A 97 16.27 -7.76 2.76
C THR A 97 17.15 -7.64 4.00
N LYS A 98 17.76 -6.47 4.26
CA LYS A 98 18.67 -6.31 5.42
C LYS A 98 17.99 -6.60 6.76
N PHE A 99 16.76 -6.14 6.94
CA PHE A 99 16.01 -6.39 8.17
C PHE A 99 15.66 -7.88 8.32
N PHE A 100 15.12 -8.49 7.26
CA PHE A 100 14.72 -9.90 7.28
C PHE A 100 15.92 -10.86 7.35
N HIS A 101 17.04 -10.54 6.70
CA HIS A 101 18.30 -11.26 6.83
C HIS A 101 18.86 -11.14 8.25
N SER A 102 18.87 -9.95 8.83
CA SER A 102 19.33 -9.74 10.21
C SER A 102 18.47 -10.49 11.22
N ARG A 103 17.15 -10.43 11.08
CA ARG A 103 16.18 -11.19 11.89
C ARG A 103 16.40 -12.71 11.78
N THR A 104 16.62 -13.21 10.56
CA THR A 104 16.88 -14.63 10.30
C THR A 104 18.20 -15.09 10.94
N LEU A 105 19.27 -14.30 10.80
CA LEU A 105 20.56 -14.57 11.43
C LEU A 105 20.47 -14.58 12.95
N GLN A 106 19.75 -13.63 13.55
CA GLN A 106 19.57 -13.59 15.00
C GLN A 106 18.79 -14.81 15.50
N ARG A 107 17.73 -15.20 14.79
CA ARG A 107 16.95 -16.41 15.13
C ARG A 107 17.80 -17.67 15.03
N LYS A 108 18.65 -17.79 14.02
CA LYS A 108 19.61 -18.91 13.89
C LYS A 108 20.55 -18.98 15.10
N LYS A 109 21.13 -17.85 15.52
CA LYS A 109 22.00 -17.78 16.72
C LYS A 109 21.26 -18.18 18.00
N THR A 110 20.02 -17.74 18.17
CA THR A 110 19.22 -18.12 19.34
C THR A 110 18.97 -19.63 19.38
N ILE A 111 18.60 -20.23 18.24
CA ILE A 111 18.39 -21.68 18.13
C ILE A 111 19.69 -22.45 18.41
N GLU A 112 20.83 -21.99 17.90
CA GLU A 112 22.15 -22.58 18.18
C GLU A 112 22.50 -22.49 19.67
N ALA A 113 22.26 -21.33 20.30
CA ALA A 113 22.51 -21.15 21.73
C ALA A 113 21.60 -22.03 22.60
N GLU A 114 20.31 -22.14 22.26
CA GLU A 114 19.36 -23.02 22.94
C GLU A 114 19.75 -24.50 22.81
N ALA A 115 20.14 -24.93 21.61
CA ALA A 115 20.64 -26.29 21.36
C ALA A 115 21.92 -26.56 22.17
N ASN A 116 22.88 -25.63 22.17
CA ASN A 116 24.12 -25.79 22.92
C ASN A 116 23.88 -25.85 24.43
N MET A 117 22.99 -25.01 24.98
CA MET A 117 22.60 -25.08 26.39
C MET A 117 21.94 -26.42 26.74
N PHE A 118 21.08 -26.94 25.86
CA PHE A 118 20.43 -28.24 26.06
C PHE A 118 21.44 -29.39 26.07
N PHE A 119 22.37 -29.42 25.10
CA PHE A 119 23.42 -30.44 25.04
C PHE A 119 24.38 -30.38 26.22
N GLN A 120 24.84 -29.19 26.61
CA GLN A 120 25.69 -28.99 27.79
C GLN A 120 25.01 -29.54 29.05
N LYS A 121 23.69 -29.36 29.19
CA LYS A 121 22.92 -29.83 30.34
C LYS A 121 22.74 -31.35 30.36
N LEU A 122 22.69 -32.01 29.21
CA LEU A 122 22.50 -33.45 29.11
C LEU A 122 23.81 -34.25 29.12
N TYR A 123 24.87 -33.71 28.51
CA TYR A 123 26.09 -34.47 28.24
C TYR A 123 27.36 -33.83 28.85
N GLY A 124 27.26 -32.63 29.43
CA GLY A 124 28.41 -31.95 30.05
C GLY A 124 29.39 -31.33 29.06
N GLU A 125 29.13 -31.40 27.75
CA GLU A 125 29.99 -30.89 26.68
C GLU A 125 29.23 -29.90 25.77
N CYS A 126 29.96 -28.93 25.21
CA CYS A 126 29.42 -27.90 24.33
C CYS A 126 29.70 -28.28 22.87
N LEU A 127 28.68 -28.26 22.00
CA LEU A 127 28.82 -28.60 20.58
C LEU A 127 29.81 -27.66 19.88
N SER A 128 30.95 -28.19 19.44
CA SER A 128 31.94 -27.49 18.60
C SER A 128 31.43 -27.21 17.20
N SER A 129 30.51 -28.03 16.69
CA SER A 129 29.90 -27.92 15.36
C SER A 129 28.56 -28.66 15.30
N ILE A 130 27.60 -28.15 14.51
CA ILE A 130 26.29 -28.80 14.24
C ILE A 130 26.44 -30.21 13.62
N VAL A 131 27.61 -30.53 13.07
CA VAL A 131 27.90 -31.81 12.41
C VAL A 131 28.16 -32.94 13.42
N ASP A 132 28.42 -32.61 14.68
CA ASP A 132 28.70 -33.58 15.76
C ASP A 132 27.43 -34.05 16.50
N LEU A 133 26.24 -33.62 16.05
CA LEU A 133 24.97 -34.11 16.60
C LEU A 133 24.82 -35.62 16.31
N PRO A 134 24.55 -36.46 17.34
CA PRO A 134 24.23 -37.86 17.09
C PRO A 134 23.00 -37.93 16.16
N PRO A 135 22.97 -38.88 15.20
CA PRO A 135 21.87 -38.97 14.25
C PRO A 135 20.56 -39.11 15.00
N ARG A 136 19.56 -38.30 14.62
CA ARG A 136 18.21 -38.36 15.21
C ARG A 136 17.73 -39.80 15.19
N LYS A 137 17.64 -40.43 16.37
CA LYS A 137 16.79 -41.60 16.54
C LYS A 137 15.36 -41.07 16.61
N PHE A 138 14.69 -41.07 15.46
CA PHE A 138 13.25 -40.89 15.41
C PHE A 138 12.57 -42.09 16.10
N PRO A 139 11.53 -41.89 16.92
CA PRO A 139 10.49 -42.89 17.09
C PRO A 139 9.64 -43.01 15.81
#